data_AF-A0A8J3VMB0-F1
#
_entry.id   AF-A0A8J3VMB0-F1
#
_cell.length_a   1.000
_cell.length_b   1.000
_cell.length_c   1.000
_cell.angle_alpha   90.00
_cell.angle_beta   90.00
_cell.angle_gamma   90.00
#
_symmetry.space_group_name_H-M   'P 1'
#
loop_
_entity.id
_entity.type
_entity.pdbx_description
1 polymer ?
#
loop_
_entity_poly.entity_id
_entity_poly.type
_entity_poly.pdbx_seq_one_letter_code
_entity_poly.pdbx_strand_id
1 'polypeptide(L)'
;MSTLEMPERPHIDNFRRQARTLQRAVRAGDPEAIARVSLQGGAVPDDASSFQLSAAQSIVAREYGFASWPHLTRYLDSRAEQG
;
A
#
# COMPACT_ATOMS: atom_id res chain seq x y z
N MET A 1 -13.98 -2.87 10.92
CA MET A 1 -13.26 -3.22 12.15
C MET A 1 -12.21 -4.29 11.83
N SER A 2 -11.03 -3.87 11.39
CA SER A 2 -9.72 -4.44 11.73
C SER A 2 -8.69 -3.34 11.45
N THR A 3 -8.03 -2.72 12.45
CA THR A 3 -6.98 -3.25 13.36
C THR A 3 -5.57 -3.22 12.74
N LEU A 4 -5.21 -2.16 12.01
CA LEU A 4 -3.79 -1.82 11.84
C LEU A 4 -3.56 -0.53 12.62
N GLU A 5 -3.24 -0.71 13.90
CA GLU A 5 -2.78 0.37 14.75
C GLU A 5 -1.66 1.13 14.02
N MET A 6 -1.83 2.44 13.94
CA MET A 6 -0.84 3.32 13.34
C MET A 6 0.48 3.08 14.10
N PRO A 7 1.57 2.66 13.43
CA PRO A 7 2.83 2.43 14.11
C PRO A 7 3.23 3.69 14.87
N GLU A 8 3.76 3.55 16.09
CA GLU A 8 4.12 4.65 17.01
C GLU A 8 4.99 5.74 16.36
N ARG A 9 5.66 5.40 15.24
CA ARG A 9 6.28 6.35 14.33
C ARG A 9 5.73 6.14 12.91
N PRO A 10 4.74 6.92 12.49
CA PRO A 10 4.16 6.78 11.17
C PRO A 10 5.14 7.34 10.12
N HIS A 11 6.13 6.53 9.75
CA HIS A 11 7.09 6.87 8.69
C HIS A 11 6.66 6.25 7.36
N ILE A 12 6.70 7.09 6.32
CA ILE A 12 6.47 6.72 4.91
C ILE A 12 7.31 5.51 4.47
N ASP A 13 8.49 5.28 5.06
CA ASP A 13 9.36 4.14 4.75
C ASP A 13 8.69 2.79 5.05
N ASN A 14 7.95 2.69 6.16
CA ASN A 14 7.29 1.45 6.53
C ASN A 14 6.18 1.09 5.52
N PHE A 15 5.42 2.09 5.08
CA PHE A 15 4.41 1.92 4.03
C PHE A 15 5.05 1.60 2.67
N ARG A 16 6.21 2.22 2.35
CA ARG A 16 6.96 1.93 1.13
C ARG A 16 7.48 0.50 1.12
N ARG A 17 7.95 -0.03 2.26
CA ARG A 17 8.35 -1.44 2.40
C ARG A 17 7.16 -2.38 2.21
N GLN A 18 6.03 -2.10 2.85
CA GLN A 18 4.80 -2.90 2.67
C GLN A 18 4.36 -2.93 1.20
N ALA A 19 4.32 -1.78 0.53
CA ALA A 19 3.98 -1.71 -0.89
C ALA A 19 4.95 -2.51 -1.76
N ARG A 20 6.25 -2.48 -1.46
CA ARG A 20 7.28 -3.22 -2.20
C ARG A 20 7.18 -4.72 -1.98
N THR A 21 6.83 -5.16 -0.77
CA THR A 21 6.54 -6.56 -0.45
C THR A 21 5.30 -7.04 -1.21
N LEU A 22 4.21 -6.26 -1.19
CA LEU A 22 3.00 -6.57 -1.96
C LEU A 22 3.30 -6.66 -3.46
N GLN A 23 4.06 -5.70 -4.00
CA GLN A 23 4.47 -5.71 -5.40
C GLN A 23 5.22 -7.00 -5.76
N ARG A 24 6.19 -7.41 -4.93
CA ARG A 24 6.95 -8.64 -5.16
C ARG A 24 6.07 -9.88 -5.11
N ALA A 25 5.12 -9.94 -4.18
CA ALA A 25 4.18 -11.06 -4.08
C ALA A 25 3.30 -11.16 -5.33
N VAL A 26 2.71 -10.03 -5.78
CA VAL A 26 1.95 -10.00 -7.04
C VAL A 26 2.81 -10.44 -8.23
N ARG A 27 4.03 -9.92 -8.35
CA ARG A 27 4.98 -10.30 -9.40
C ARG A 27 5.41 -11.76 -9.36
N ALA A 28 5.42 -12.37 -8.18
CA ALA A 28 5.70 -13.79 -7.98
C ALA A 28 4.49 -14.68 -8.34
N GLY A 29 3.34 -14.10 -8.68
CA GLY A 29 2.10 -14.84 -8.95
C GLY A 29 1.39 -15.30 -7.68
N ASP A 30 1.63 -14.64 -6.55
CA ASP A 30 1.02 -15.00 -5.27
C ASP A 30 -0.51 -14.74 -5.30
N PRO A 31 -1.35 -15.78 -5.13
CA PRO A 31 -2.78 -15.65 -5.27
C PRO A 31 -3.40 -14.79 -4.16
N GLU A 32 -2.84 -14.77 -2.95
CA GLU A 32 -3.32 -13.91 -1.86
C GLU A 32 -3.04 -12.43 -2.13
N ALA A 33 -1.87 -12.11 -2.69
CA ALA A 33 -1.55 -10.75 -3.10
C ALA A 33 -2.45 -10.27 -4.25
N ILE A 34 -2.68 -11.11 -5.25
CA ILE A 34 -3.59 -10.82 -6.37
C ILE A 34 -5.01 -10.60 -5.86
N ALA A 35 -5.51 -11.49 -4.99
CA ALA A 35 -6.83 -11.37 -4.38
C ALA A 35 -6.96 -10.07 -3.56
N ARG A 36 -5.93 -9.67 -2.81
CA ARG A 36 -5.90 -8.39 -2.09
C ARG A 36 -6.01 -7.20 -3.04
N VAL A 37 -5.26 -7.20 -4.14
CA VAL A 37 -5.33 -6.11 -5.12
C VAL A 37 -6.73 -6.02 -5.71
N SER A 38 -7.33 -7.15 -6.12
CA SER A 38 -8.71 -7.17 -6.63
C SER A 38 -9.74 -6.73 -5.58
N LEU A 39 -9.61 -7.16 -4.33
CA LEU A 39 -10.52 -6.79 -3.23
C LEU A 39 -10.51 -5.28 -2.96
N GLN A 40 -9.33 -4.67 -3.05
CA GLN A 40 -9.15 -3.23 -2.88
C GLN A 40 -9.42 -2.44 -4.18
N GLY A 41 -9.98 -3.08 -5.22
CA GLY A 41 -10.34 -2.44 -6.49
C GLY A 41 -9.15 -1.99 -7.34
N GLY A 42 -7.99 -2.61 -7.16
CA GLY A 42 -6.83 -2.43 -8.02
C GLY A 42 -6.92 -3.27 -9.28
N ALA A 43 -6.38 -2.74 -10.38
CA ALA A 43 -6.20 -3.49 -11.61
C ALA A 43 -4.88 -4.28 -11.53
N VAL A 44 -4.98 -5.61 -11.52
CA VAL A 44 -3.81 -6.48 -11.77
C VAL A 44 -3.67 -6.58 -13.29
N PRO A 45 -2.55 -6.14 -13.88
CA PRO A 45 -2.30 -6.33 -15.30
C PRO A 45 -2.23 -7.82 -15.63
N ASP A 46 -2.55 -8.18 -16.88
CA ASP A 46 -2.45 -9.55 -17.39
C ASP A 46 -1.05 -10.14 -17.12
N ASP A 47 -0.03 -9.30 -17.31
CA ASP A 47 1.34 -9.60 -16.90
C ASP A 47 1.62 -9.06 -15.49
N ALA A 48 1.62 -9.96 -14.50
CA ALA A 48 1.89 -9.62 -13.11
C ALA A 48 3.29 -9.01 -12.89
N SER A 49 4.27 -9.26 -13.77
CA SER A 49 5.61 -8.65 -13.72
C SER A 49 5.55 -7.14 -13.97
N SER A 50 4.59 -6.70 -14.79
CA SER A 50 4.31 -5.29 -15.07
C SER A 50 3.64 -4.55 -13.91
N PHE A 51 3.29 -5.24 -12.81
CA PHE A 51 2.67 -4.61 -11.65
C PHE A 51 3.55 -3.48 -11.08
N GLN A 52 3.00 -2.27 -11.10
CA GLN A 52 3.70 -1.05 -10.73
C GLN A 52 3.72 -0.84 -9.22
N LEU A 53 4.82 -0.28 -8.72
CA LEU A 53 4.92 0.09 -7.30
C LEU A 53 3.84 1.10 -6.89
N SER A 54 3.47 2.03 -7.78
CA SER A 54 2.39 3.00 -7.53
C SER A 54 1.04 2.33 -7.29
N ALA A 55 0.74 1.23 -8.00
CA ALA A 55 -0.47 0.46 -7.76
C ALA A 55 -0.42 -0.18 -6.38
N ALA A 56 0.70 -0.83 -6.03
CA ALA A 56 0.89 -1.41 -4.70
C ALA A 56 0.78 -0.37 -3.56
N GLN A 57 1.33 0.82 -3.77
CA GLN A 57 1.24 1.94 -2.82
C GLN A 57 -0.21 2.42 -2.61
N SER A 58 -1.01 2.49 -3.67
CA SER A 58 -2.43 2.85 -3.58
C SER A 58 -3.24 1.80 -2.83
N ILE A 59 -2.95 0.52 -3.04
CA ILE A 59 -3.62 -0.59 -2.31
C ILE A 59 -3.31 -0.49 -0.82
N VAL A 60 -2.03 -0.35 -0.46
CA VAL A 60 -1.61 -0.14 0.92
C VAL A 60 -2.31 1.08 1.51
N ALA A 61 -2.29 2.24 0.84
CA ALA A 61 -2.98 3.42 1.32
C ALA A 61 -4.48 3.17 1.57
N ARG A 62 -5.16 2.42 0.70
CA ARG A 62 -6.57 2.02 0.85
C ARG A 62 -6.82 1.13 2.05
N GLU A 63 -5.91 0.20 2.36
CA GLU A 63 -5.97 -0.64 3.55
C GLU A 63 -5.93 0.19 4.85
N TYR A 64 -5.20 1.31 4.84
CA TYR A 64 -5.17 2.28 5.95
C TYR A 64 -6.30 3.34 5.88
N GLY A 65 -7.24 3.23 4.93
CA GLY A 65 -8.38 4.14 4.78
C GLY A 65 -8.08 5.42 4.00
N PHE A 66 -6.93 5.52 3.32
CA PHE A 66 -6.58 6.67 2.48
C PHE A 66 -6.95 6.41 1.01
N ALA A 67 -7.51 7.42 0.35
CA ALA A 67 -7.93 7.32 -1.05
C ALA A 67 -6.77 7.14 -2.04
N SER A 68 -5.56 7.60 -1.69
CA SER A 68 -4.37 7.54 -2.55
C SER A 68 -3.08 7.73 -1.74
N TRP A 69 -1.96 7.22 -2.26
CA TRP A 69 -0.63 7.40 -1.69
C TRP A 69 -0.24 8.86 -1.34
N PRO A 70 -0.49 9.87 -2.19
CA PRO A 70 -0.25 11.27 -1.82
C PRO A 70 -1.09 11.74 -0.62
N HIS A 71 -2.31 11.23 -0.43
CA HIS A 71 -3.14 11.60 0.72
C HIS A 71 -2.57 11.03 2.02
N LEU A 72 -2.08 9.79 1.98
CA LEU A 72 -1.31 9.19 3.07
C LEU A 72 -0.03 10.00 3.35
N THR A 73 0.75 10.32 2.31
CA THR A 73 2.02 11.05 2.46
C THR A 73 1.81 12.43 3.09
N ARG A 74 0.81 13.19 2.64
CA ARG A 74 0.40 14.48 3.21
C ARG A 74 0.05 14.35 4.69
N TYR A 75 -0.69 13.32 5.06
CA TYR A 75 -1.05 13.07 6.46
C TYR A 75 0.16 12.74 7.33
N LEU A 76 1.08 11.92 6.82
CA LEU A 76 2.32 11.57 7.51
C LEU A 76 3.26 12.77 7.66
N ASP A 77 3.36 13.60 6.64
CA ASP A 77 4.13 14.85 6.62
C ASP A 77 3.62 15.80 7.72
N SER A 78 2.31 16.08 7.75
CA SER A 78 1.69 16.91 8.79
C SER A 78 1.80 16.32 10.21
N ARG A 79 2.00 15.01 10.35
CA ARG A 79 2.22 14.33 11.64
C ARG A 79 3.69 14.35 12.08
N ALA A 80 4.62 14.35 11.12
CA ALA A 80 6.05 14.40 11.39
C ALA A 80 6.50 15.81 11.82
N GLU A 81 5.81 16.86 11.39
CA GLU A 81 6.09 18.25 11.79
C GLU A 81 5.64 18.62 13.22
N GLN A 82 4.82 17.77 13.87
CA GLN A 82 4.26 18.00 15.21
C GLN A 82 4.97 17.19 16.31
N GLY A 83 6.20 16.73 16.05
CA GLY A 83 7.03 15.92 16.96
C GLY A 83 8.27 16.65 17.45
#